data_AF-A0A8C6EH70-F1
#
_entry.id   AF-A0A8C6EH70-F1
#
_cell.length_a   1.000
_cell.length_b   1.000
_cell.length_c   1.000
_cell.angle_alpha   90.00
_cell.angle_beta   90.00
_cell.angle_gamma   90.00
#
_symmetry.space_group_name_H-M   'P 1'
#
loop_
_entity.id
_entity.type
_entity.pdbx_description
1 polymer ?
#
loop_
_entity_poly.entity_id
_entity_poly.type
_entity_poly.pdbx_seq_one_letter_code
_entity_poly.pdbx_strand_id
1 'polypeptide(L)'
;MVGGGAKRRLRGEGPQCEKPADVKKSKSCEADVPSDLRKEVENHYRLPLPEDFYHFWRFCEGLDPEQPADSLSASLGLRLVGPYDILAGKHKIKKKSASLNFNLHWRFYYDPPEFQTIIIGDSKTQFHMGYFRDSPDELPVFVGTNEAKKNCIIIQSGDNVFAAVKLFLMKKLKEATDKKETSLLKTIDEKLTEAARELGLSLEQRTVRMKQRDKKVVTKTFHGAGLVVPVDKNDVGYRELPETDASLRRICRTIVEAPSDADRLQAFAPIQEMMTYVQFANDECDYGMGLELGLDLFCYGSHYFHKVAGQLLPLAYNLLKRNLFAETVEAHLAHRSQEDVDQLAA
;
A
#
# COMPACT_ATOMS: atom_id res chain seq x y z
N MET A 1 26.88 31.95 -67.75
CA MET A 1 26.13 32.43 -66.57
C MET A 1 24.94 31.50 -66.36
N VAL A 2 24.80 31.01 -65.12
CA VAL A 2 23.58 30.55 -64.41
C VAL A 2 22.54 29.82 -65.27
N GLY A 3 22.36 28.50 -65.21
CA GLY A 3 21.90 27.68 -64.08
C GLY A 3 20.78 26.79 -64.65
N GLY A 4 20.51 25.55 -64.28
CA GLY A 4 20.94 24.64 -63.21
C GLY A 4 19.95 23.47 -63.33
N GLY A 5 20.23 22.53 -64.23
CA GLY A 5 19.33 21.45 -64.61
C GLY A 5 19.38 20.27 -63.65
N ALA A 6 18.20 19.86 -63.19
CA ALA A 6 17.96 18.73 -62.31
C ALA A 6 18.52 17.40 -62.84
N LYS A 7 19.18 16.63 -61.98
CA LYS A 7 19.37 15.18 -62.16
C LYS A 7 19.25 14.44 -60.83
N ARG A 8 18.40 13.41 -60.88
CA ARG A 8 18.06 12.39 -59.89
C ARG A 8 19.26 11.91 -59.07
N ARG A 9 19.05 11.69 -57.77
CA ARG A 9 19.81 10.70 -56.99
C ARG A 9 18.85 9.71 -56.32
N LEU A 10 19.18 8.45 -56.55
CA LEU A 10 18.55 7.25 -56.02
C LEU A 10 18.77 7.14 -54.52
N ARG A 11 17.80 6.51 -53.86
CA ARG A 11 17.73 6.11 -52.45
C ARG A 11 19.08 5.55 -51.95
N GLY A 12 19.71 6.29 -51.03
CA GLY A 12 20.82 5.82 -50.21
C GLY A 12 20.31 5.37 -48.84
N GLU A 13 20.94 4.34 -48.32
CA GLU A 13 20.64 3.58 -47.11
C GLU A 13 20.40 4.46 -45.87
N GLY A 14 19.39 4.09 -45.08
CA GLY A 14 19.07 4.75 -43.83
C GLY A 14 20.13 4.50 -42.75
N PRO A 15 20.23 5.39 -41.73
CA PRO A 15 21.17 5.18 -40.65
C PRO A 15 20.80 3.94 -39.84
N GLN A 16 21.80 3.07 -39.66
CA GLN A 16 21.73 1.89 -38.81
C GLN A 16 21.23 2.26 -37.42
N CYS A 17 20.21 1.53 -36.98
CA CYS A 17 19.71 1.54 -35.63
C CYS A 17 20.85 1.03 -34.71
N GLU A 18 21.44 1.93 -33.93
CA GLU A 18 22.34 1.55 -32.85
C GLU A 18 21.56 0.64 -31.89
N LYS A 19 22.04 -0.59 -31.76
CA LYS A 19 21.50 -1.57 -30.82
C LYS A 19 21.60 -0.98 -29.41
N PRO A 20 20.53 -0.99 -28.60
CA PRO A 20 20.66 -0.61 -27.21
C PRO A 20 21.63 -1.59 -26.54
N ALA A 21 22.69 -1.05 -25.96
CA ALA A 21 23.62 -1.81 -25.15
C ALA A 21 22.84 -2.58 -24.08
N ASP A 22 23.08 -3.89 -24.01
CA ASP A 22 22.58 -4.77 -22.96
C ASP A 22 22.94 -4.18 -21.60
N VAL A 23 21.97 -3.51 -20.98
CA VAL A 23 21.98 -3.25 -19.55
C VAL A 23 21.92 -4.63 -18.92
N LYS A 24 23.07 -5.11 -18.41
CA LYS A 24 23.15 -6.28 -17.54
C LYS A 24 22.10 -6.10 -16.44
N LYS A 25 20.95 -6.76 -16.58
CA LYS A 25 20.04 -7.03 -15.46
C LYS A 25 20.90 -7.73 -14.43
N SER A 26 21.27 -7.04 -13.35
CA SER A 26 21.81 -7.74 -12.20
C SER A 26 20.72 -8.73 -11.81
N LYS A 27 21.07 -10.02 -11.79
CA LYS A 27 20.18 -11.02 -11.19
C LYS A 27 20.02 -10.56 -9.75
N SER A 28 18.84 -10.08 -9.37
CA SER A 28 18.49 -9.97 -7.96
C SER A 28 18.58 -11.39 -7.41
N CYS A 29 19.64 -11.67 -6.66
CA CYS A 29 19.79 -12.94 -5.97
C CYS A 29 18.61 -13.07 -5.00
N GLU A 30 17.95 -14.22 -5.00
CA GLU A 30 16.94 -14.51 -3.98
C GLU A 30 17.59 -14.40 -2.59
N ALA A 31 16.88 -13.82 -1.63
CA ALA A 31 17.33 -13.81 -0.24
C ALA A 31 17.53 -15.24 0.27
N ASP A 32 18.52 -15.46 1.12
CA ASP A 32 18.80 -16.79 1.68
C ASP A 32 17.77 -17.19 2.75
N VAL A 33 16.46 -17.10 2.50
CA VAL A 33 15.40 -17.54 3.43
C VAL A 33 14.86 -18.88 2.93
N PRO A 34 14.75 -19.92 3.78
CA PRO A 34 14.30 -21.24 3.37
C PRO A 34 12.99 -21.21 2.58
N SER A 35 12.94 -21.91 1.46
CA SER A 35 11.78 -21.87 0.55
C SER A 35 10.46 -22.28 1.22
N ASP A 36 10.51 -23.21 2.17
CA ASP A 36 9.32 -23.64 2.93
C ASP A 36 8.80 -22.53 3.84
N LEU A 37 9.69 -21.72 4.43
CA LEU A 37 9.30 -20.59 5.27
C LEU A 37 8.74 -19.45 4.41
N ARG A 38 9.30 -19.20 3.22
CA ARG A 38 8.73 -18.25 2.25
C ARG A 38 7.29 -18.62 1.89
N LYS A 39 7.07 -19.88 1.50
CA LYS A 39 5.74 -20.43 1.20
C LYS A 39 4.82 -20.37 2.41
N GLU A 40 5.33 -20.63 3.62
CA GLU A 40 4.56 -20.53 4.85
C GLU A 40 3.98 -19.12 5.01
N VAL A 41 4.79 -18.06 4.84
CA VAL A 41 4.31 -16.66 4.94
C VAL A 41 3.25 -16.36 3.87
N GLU A 42 3.54 -16.68 2.60
CA GLU A 42 2.65 -16.37 1.49
C GLU A 42 1.34 -17.15 1.55
N ASN A 43 1.35 -18.40 2.04
CA ASN A 43 0.15 -19.21 2.20
C ASN A 43 -0.78 -18.67 3.29
N HIS A 44 -0.23 -18.16 4.41
CA HIS A 44 -1.04 -17.59 5.49
C HIS A 44 -1.72 -16.28 5.07
N TYR A 45 -1.02 -15.42 4.32
CA TYR A 45 -1.57 -14.14 3.83
C TYR A 45 -2.28 -14.24 2.48
N ARG A 46 -2.07 -15.33 1.72
CA ARG A 46 -2.53 -15.50 0.33
C ARG A 46 -2.06 -14.36 -0.60
N LEU A 47 -0.90 -13.79 -0.31
CA LEU A 47 -0.30 -12.68 -1.05
C LEU A 47 1.19 -12.98 -1.31
N PRO A 48 1.68 -12.76 -2.54
CA PRO A 48 3.10 -12.85 -2.82
C PRO A 48 3.85 -11.69 -2.14
N LEU A 49 5.05 -11.96 -1.63
CA LEU A 49 5.92 -10.96 -1.02
C LEU A 49 7.15 -10.67 -1.89
N PRO A 50 7.59 -9.41 -1.97
CA PRO A 50 8.72 -9.04 -2.82
C PRO A 50 10.06 -9.43 -2.18
N GLU A 51 11.14 -9.60 -2.96
CA GLU A 51 12.44 -10.03 -2.43
C GLU A 51 13.03 -9.07 -1.39
N ASP A 52 12.74 -7.77 -1.46
CA ASP A 52 13.22 -6.81 -0.47
C ASP A 52 12.66 -7.09 0.93
N PHE A 53 11.48 -7.72 1.06
CA PHE A 53 10.97 -8.21 2.35
C PHE A 53 11.91 -9.24 2.98
N TYR A 54 12.29 -10.27 2.22
CA TYR A 54 13.13 -11.36 2.73
C TYR A 54 14.58 -10.90 2.94
N HIS A 55 15.09 -10.04 2.06
CA HIS A 55 16.42 -9.43 2.24
C HIS A 55 16.45 -8.51 3.46
N PHE A 56 15.38 -7.78 3.75
CA PHE A 56 15.30 -6.93 4.93
C PHE A 56 15.23 -7.74 6.23
N TRP A 57 14.58 -8.91 6.22
CA TRP A 57 14.67 -9.86 7.33
C TRP A 57 16.12 -10.27 7.60
N ARG A 58 16.86 -10.68 6.55
CA ARG A 58 18.27 -11.07 6.66
C ARG A 58 19.17 -9.92 7.11
N PHE A 59 18.88 -8.71 6.65
CA PHE A 59 19.54 -7.50 7.14
C PHE A 59 19.33 -7.31 8.65
N CYS A 60 18.10 -7.44 9.13
CA CYS A 60 17.75 -7.35 10.55
C CYS A 60 18.37 -8.48 11.40
N GLU A 61 18.43 -9.72 10.90
CA GLU A 61 19.16 -10.81 11.54
C GLU A 61 20.66 -10.50 11.67
N GLY A 62 21.25 -9.82 10.69
CA GLY A 62 22.63 -9.36 10.76
C GLY A 62 22.87 -8.24 11.79
N LEU A 63 21.81 -7.52 12.19
CA LEU A 63 21.87 -6.50 13.24
C LEU A 63 21.69 -7.11 14.64
N ASP A 64 20.71 -8.00 14.78
CA ASP A 64 20.42 -8.74 16.01
C ASP A 64 19.94 -10.16 15.66
N PRO A 65 20.82 -11.18 15.76
CA PRO A 65 20.45 -12.56 15.46
C PRO A 65 19.47 -13.17 16.46
N GLU A 66 19.40 -12.65 17.69
CA GLU A 66 18.53 -13.20 18.73
C GLU A 66 17.10 -12.67 18.61
N GLN A 67 16.95 -11.38 18.30
CA GLN A 67 15.65 -10.73 18.12
C GLN A 67 15.58 -9.88 16.84
N PRO A 68 15.60 -10.51 15.64
CA PRO A 68 15.64 -9.78 14.37
C PRO A 68 14.47 -8.81 14.20
N ALA A 69 13.28 -9.21 14.65
CA ALA A 69 12.08 -8.39 14.56
C ALA A 69 12.15 -7.08 15.37
N ASP A 70 12.96 -7.06 16.43
CA ASP A 70 13.14 -5.93 17.35
C ASP A 70 14.51 -5.24 17.18
N SER A 71 15.30 -5.64 16.19
CA SER A 71 16.65 -5.11 15.91
C SER A 71 16.71 -3.58 15.71
N LEU A 72 15.59 -2.96 15.33
CA LEU A 72 15.44 -1.50 15.13
C LEU A 72 14.65 -0.82 16.27
N SER A 73 14.17 -1.57 17.26
CA SER A 73 13.29 -1.06 18.32
C SER A 73 14.03 -0.05 19.20
N ALA A 74 15.25 -0.36 19.65
CA ALA A 74 16.01 0.53 20.55
C ALA A 74 16.50 1.82 19.85
N SER A 75 16.82 1.74 18.57
CA SER A 75 17.43 2.84 17.80
C SER A 75 16.38 3.71 17.10
N LEU A 76 15.46 3.10 16.37
CA LEU A 76 14.44 3.79 15.57
C LEU A 76 13.08 3.81 16.26
N GLY A 77 12.84 2.95 17.25
CA GLY A 77 11.49 2.76 17.79
C GLY A 77 10.59 2.01 16.82
N LEU A 78 11.19 1.22 15.90
CA LEU A 78 10.49 0.46 14.88
C LEU A 78 10.59 -1.04 15.16
N ARG A 79 9.49 -1.77 14.98
CA ARG A 79 9.44 -3.23 15.07
C ARG A 79 8.86 -3.83 13.80
N LEU A 80 9.48 -4.91 13.33
CA LEU A 80 8.97 -5.71 12.21
C LEU A 80 7.83 -6.59 12.71
N VAL A 81 6.70 -6.57 12.00
CA VAL A 81 5.46 -7.27 12.38
C VAL A 81 4.73 -7.85 11.16
N GLY A 82 3.57 -8.45 11.39
CA GLY A 82 2.70 -8.96 10.32
C GLY A 82 3.32 -10.18 9.66
N PRO A 83 3.64 -10.17 8.35
CA PRO A 83 4.34 -11.29 7.73
C PRO A 83 5.71 -11.58 8.36
N TYR A 84 6.38 -10.60 8.99
CA TYR A 84 7.60 -10.86 9.74
C TYR A 84 7.37 -11.66 11.04
N ASP A 85 6.18 -11.60 11.64
CA ASP A 85 5.86 -12.40 12.83
C ASP A 85 5.82 -13.90 12.49
N ILE A 86 5.52 -14.25 11.24
CA ILE A 86 5.61 -15.63 10.73
C ILE A 86 7.07 -16.05 10.57
N LEU A 87 7.94 -15.18 10.03
CA LEU A 87 9.39 -15.45 9.94
C LEU A 87 10.01 -15.62 11.33
N ALA A 88 9.56 -14.85 12.31
CA ALA A 88 9.95 -14.96 13.71
C ALA A 88 9.32 -16.17 14.44
N GLY A 89 8.45 -16.94 13.77
CA GLY A 89 7.80 -18.13 14.34
C GLY A 89 6.75 -17.84 15.42
N LYS A 90 6.31 -16.59 15.60
CA LYS A 90 5.38 -16.19 16.67
C LYS A 90 4.01 -16.83 16.53
N HIS A 91 3.56 -17.10 15.30
CA HIS A 91 2.29 -17.78 15.03
C HIS A 91 2.25 -19.23 15.52
N LYS A 92 3.41 -19.87 15.76
CA LYS A 92 3.50 -21.28 16.23
C LYS A 92 3.23 -21.43 17.73
N ILE A 93 3.27 -20.35 18.50
CA ILE A 93 3.11 -20.36 19.96
C ILE A 93 1.64 -20.57 20.37
N LYS A 94 0.68 -20.21 19.51
CA LYS A 94 -0.76 -20.24 19.81
C LYS A 94 -1.34 -21.66 19.61
N LYS A 95 -1.67 -22.37 20.69
CA LYS A 95 -2.46 -23.62 20.66
C LYS A 95 -3.97 -23.32 20.57
N LYS A 96 -4.54 -23.51 19.37
CA LYS A 96 -5.98 -23.70 19.01
C LYS A 96 -6.98 -22.54 19.17
N SER A 97 -7.85 -22.33 18.17
CA SER A 97 -9.30 -22.69 18.22
C SER A 97 -10.19 -22.03 17.14
N ALA A 98 -9.69 -21.10 16.34
CA ALA A 98 -10.36 -20.60 15.13
C ALA A 98 -9.32 -20.33 14.04
N SER A 99 -9.72 -20.42 12.76
CA SER A 99 -8.86 -20.03 11.64
C SER A 99 -8.48 -18.56 11.79
N LEU A 100 -7.26 -18.29 12.24
CA LEU A 100 -6.73 -16.93 12.39
C LEU A 100 -6.72 -16.27 11.01
N ASN A 101 -7.45 -15.16 10.85
CA ASN A 101 -7.40 -14.39 9.62
C ASN A 101 -6.18 -13.46 9.67
N PHE A 102 -5.06 -13.91 9.10
CA PHE A 102 -3.81 -13.13 9.03
C PHE A 102 -3.98 -11.79 8.30
N ASN A 103 -4.98 -11.65 7.44
CA ASN A 103 -5.25 -10.37 6.79
C ASN A 103 -5.73 -9.29 7.76
N LEU A 104 -6.16 -9.64 8.99
CA LEU A 104 -6.48 -8.69 10.06
C LEU A 104 -5.32 -8.50 11.05
N HIS A 105 -4.29 -9.34 11.00
CA HIS A 105 -3.13 -9.21 11.88
C HIS A 105 -2.33 -7.95 11.53
N TRP A 106 -2.23 -7.04 12.49
CA TRP A 106 -1.67 -5.69 12.35
C TRP A 106 -2.37 -4.80 11.32
N ARG A 107 -3.64 -5.08 11.01
CA ARG A 107 -4.45 -4.19 10.19
C ARG A 107 -5.00 -3.06 11.04
N PHE A 108 -4.51 -1.84 10.83
CA PHE A 108 -4.97 -0.65 11.53
C PHE A 108 -6.32 -0.17 10.98
N TYR A 109 -6.98 0.68 11.77
CA TYR A 109 -8.33 1.17 11.50
C TYR A 109 -8.51 1.72 10.09
N TYR A 110 -7.53 2.45 9.56
CA TYR A 110 -7.60 3.08 8.24
C TYR A 110 -6.88 2.31 7.12
N ASP A 111 -6.43 1.08 7.38
CA ASP A 111 -5.71 0.29 6.39
C ASP A 111 -6.71 -0.32 5.40
N PRO A 112 -6.76 0.17 4.14
CA PRO A 112 -7.58 -0.46 3.12
C PRO A 112 -7.00 -1.84 2.77
N PRO A 113 -7.76 -2.74 2.13
CA PRO A 113 -7.30 -4.08 1.78
C PRO A 113 -5.96 -4.13 1.01
N GLU A 114 -5.69 -3.09 0.20
CA GLU A 114 -4.45 -2.89 -0.55
C GLU A 114 -3.22 -2.75 0.35
N PHE A 115 -3.40 -2.28 1.59
CA PHE A 115 -2.34 -1.99 2.53
C PHE A 115 -2.12 -3.17 3.50
N GLN A 116 -0.90 -3.70 3.50
CA GLN A 116 -0.46 -4.79 4.37
C GLN A 116 0.68 -4.29 5.26
N THR A 117 0.41 -4.07 6.54
CA THR A 117 1.40 -3.64 7.54
C THR A 117 2.54 -4.62 7.66
N ILE A 118 3.77 -4.08 7.71
CA ILE A 118 5.02 -4.84 7.89
C ILE A 118 5.90 -4.26 9.00
N ILE A 119 5.74 -3.00 9.36
CA ILE A 119 6.51 -2.34 10.43
C ILE A 119 5.59 -1.45 11.24
N ILE A 120 5.74 -1.45 12.56
CA ILE A 120 5.08 -0.49 13.47
C ILE A 120 6.12 0.41 14.13
N GLY A 121 5.70 1.61 14.51
CA GLY A 121 6.51 2.58 15.25
C GLY A 121 5.78 3.14 16.47
N ASP A 122 5.70 4.47 16.56
CA ASP A 122 5.10 5.16 17.71
C ASP A 122 3.62 4.76 17.92
N SER A 123 3.35 4.07 19.03
CA SER A 123 2.01 3.61 19.39
C SER A 123 1.05 4.74 19.79
N LYS A 124 1.56 5.92 20.16
CA LYS A 124 0.73 7.08 20.50
C LYS A 124 0.04 7.65 19.26
N THR A 125 0.72 7.62 18.13
CA THR A 125 0.19 8.04 16.83
C THR A 125 -0.30 6.87 15.99
N GLN A 126 -0.01 5.64 16.42
CA GLN A 126 -0.16 4.42 15.62
C GLN A 126 0.55 4.56 14.27
N PHE A 127 1.77 5.10 14.29
CA PHE A 127 2.62 5.14 13.12
C PHE A 127 2.96 3.71 12.68
N HIS A 128 2.80 3.42 11.40
CA HIS A 128 3.15 2.12 10.84
C HIS A 128 3.45 2.25 9.34
N MET A 129 4.12 1.24 8.80
CA MET A 129 4.48 1.11 7.38
C MET A 129 3.93 -0.19 6.83
N GLY A 130 3.50 -0.17 5.57
CA GLY A 130 2.91 -1.32 4.91
C GLY A 130 3.16 -1.32 3.41
N TYR A 131 3.20 -2.53 2.85
CA TYR A 131 3.19 -2.68 1.40
C TYR A 131 1.81 -2.32 0.84
N PHE A 132 1.78 -1.54 -0.23
CA PHE A 132 0.56 -1.19 -0.96
C PHE A 132 0.49 -1.98 -2.27
N ARG A 133 -0.60 -2.70 -2.50
CA ARG A 133 -0.86 -3.52 -3.71
C ARG A 133 -2.15 -3.06 -4.38
N ASP A 134 -2.08 -2.73 -5.67
CA ASP A 134 -3.28 -2.41 -6.45
C ASP A 134 -4.16 -3.65 -6.71
N SER A 135 -3.56 -4.85 -6.71
CA SER A 135 -4.23 -6.15 -6.91
C SER A 135 -3.59 -7.22 -6.01
N PRO A 136 -4.35 -8.19 -5.47
CA PRO A 136 -3.77 -9.26 -4.65
C PRO A 136 -2.82 -10.18 -5.43
N ASP A 137 -2.98 -10.28 -6.75
CA ASP A 137 -2.15 -11.11 -7.63
C ASP A 137 -0.82 -10.42 -8.04
N GLU A 138 -0.64 -9.16 -7.65
CA GLU A 138 0.53 -8.36 -7.99
C GLU A 138 1.46 -8.14 -6.78
N LEU A 139 2.75 -7.96 -7.07
CA LEU A 139 3.69 -7.49 -6.06
C LEU A 139 3.38 -6.04 -5.65
N PRO A 140 3.78 -5.63 -4.43
CA PRO A 140 3.63 -4.25 -3.98
C PRO A 140 4.16 -3.23 -4.99
N VAL A 141 3.43 -2.11 -5.12
CA VAL A 141 3.80 -0.98 -5.97
C VAL A 141 4.64 0.05 -5.23
N PHE A 142 4.50 0.13 -3.90
CA PHE A 142 5.33 0.92 -3.01
C PHE A 142 5.15 0.51 -1.53
N VAL A 143 5.96 1.09 -0.64
CA VAL A 143 5.74 1.06 0.82
C VAL A 143 5.08 2.37 1.24
N GLY A 144 3.90 2.29 1.85
CA GLY A 144 3.17 3.43 2.40
C GLY A 144 3.36 3.55 3.91
N THR A 145 3.13 4.75 4.44
CA THR A 145 3.11 5.02 5.89
C THR A 145 1.83 5.74 6.29
N ASN A 146 1.29 5.39 7.44
CA ASN A 146 0.13 6.06 8.03
C ASN A 146 0.30 6.24 9.56
N GLU A 147 -0.39 7.23 10.12
CA GLU A 147 -0.56 7.44 11.56
C GLU A 147 -2.06 7.32 11.89
N ALA A 148 -2.51 6.12 12.24
CA ALA A 148 -3.94 5.78 12.26
C ALA A 148 -4.74 6.57 13.31
N LYS A 149 -4.09 7.10 14.36
CA LYS A 149 -4.74 7.99 15.35
C LYS A 149 -4.88 9.43 14.87
N LYS A 150 -4.29 9.80 13.73
CA LYS A 150 -4.35 11.16 13.18
C LYS A 150 -5.30 11.28 12.00
N ASN A 151 -5.17 10.42 10.99
CA ASN A 151 -5.95 10.50 9.75
C ASN A 151 -5.82 9.21 8.92
N CYS A 152 -6.56 9.16 7.80
CA CYS A 152 -6.54 8.05 6.84
C CYS A 152 -5.53 8.21 5.70
N ILE A 153 -4.64 9.21 5.74
CA ILE A 153 -3.74 9.51 4.64
C ILE A 153 -2.59 8.51 4.61
N ILE A 154 -2.35 7.92 3.44
CA ILE A 154 -1.24 7.01 3.18
C ILE A 154 -0.18 7.76 2.38
N ILE A 155 1.01 7.92 2.97
CA ILE A 155 2.12 8.62 2.35
C ILE A 155 3.06 7.60 1.70
N GLN A 156 3.30 7.74 0.40
CA GLN A 156 4.29 6.94 -0.33
C GLN A 156 5.71 7.21 0.21
N SER A 157 6.42 6.14 0.61
CA SER A 157 7.72 6.19 1.27
C SER A 157 8.71 5.21 0.62
N GLY A 158 8.94 5.36 -0.68
CA GLY A 158 9.82 4.49 -1.47
C GLY A 158 9.12 3.23 -1.99
N ASP A 159 9.78 2.54 -2.93
CA ASP A 159 9.23 1.35 -3.59
C ASP A 159 9.67 0.01 -2.97
N ASN A 160 10.42 0.07 -1.87
CA ASN A 160 10.92 -1.09 -1.12
C ASN A 160 11.10 -0.71 0.36
N VAL A 161 11.16 -1.71 1.24
CA VAL A 161 11.23 -1.51 2.70
C VAL A 161 12.54 -0.84 3.16
N PHE A 162 13.66 -1.05 2.45
CA PHE A 162 14.93 -0.38 2.76
C PHE A 162 14.78 1.14 2.57
N ALA A 163 14.19 1.58 1.46
CA ALA A 163 13.92 3.00 1.21
C ALA A 163 13.01 3.59 2.30
N ALA A 164 11.94 2.90 2.67
CA ALA A 164 11.00 3.37 3.69
C ALA A 164 11.67 3.60 5.05
N VAL A 165 12.47 2.62 5.50
CA VAL A 165 13.19 2.71 6.77
C VAL A 165 14.28 3.77 6.70
N LYS A 166 14.98 3.92 5.58
CA LYS A 166 15.95 5.01 5.39
C LYS A 166 15.31 6.38 5.47
N LEU A 167 14.18 6.59 4.81
CA LEU A 167 13.47 7.87 4.82
C LEU A 167 12.99 8.23 6.24
N PHE A 168 12.49 7.24 6.98
CA PHE A 168 12.15 7.40 8.39
C PHE A 168 13.38 7.74 9.24
N LEU A 169 14.48 7.01 9.07
CA LEU A 169 15.75 7.25 9.76
C LEU A 169 16.25 8.67 9.50
N MET A 170 16.24 9.13 8.24
CA MET A 170 16.66 10.49 7.87
C MET A 170 15.79 11.57 8.51
N LYS A 171 14.50 11.33 8.69
CA LYS A 171 13.62 12.24 9.45
C LYS A 171 14.02 12.25 10.93
N LYS A 172 14.17 11.07 11.54
CA LYS A 172 14.57 10.94 12.95
C LYS A 172 15.95 11.57 13.22
N LEU A 173 16.90 11.44 12.29
CA LEU A 173 18.23 12.04 12.41
C LEU A 173 18.19 13.57 12.45
N LYS A 174 17.20 14.20 11.79
CA LYS A 174 16.98 15.66 11.86
C LYS A 174 16.36 16.11 13.19
N GLU A 175 15.62 15.22 13.85
CA GLU A 175 14.93 15.46 15.12
C GLU A 175 15.81 15.09 16.33
N ALA A 176 16.81 14.23 16.13
CA ALA A 176 17.72 13.77 17.16
C ALA A 176 18.58 14.92 17.71
N THR A 177 18.58 15.07 19.04
CA THR A 177 19.39 16.07 19.76
C THR A 177 20.53 15.43 20.55
N ASP A 178 20.44 14.13 20.85
CA ASP A 178 21.46 13.39 21.57
C ASP A 178 22.58 12.88 20.63
N LYS A 179 23.84 13.03 21.07
CA LYS A 179 25.01 12.64 20.28
C LYS A 179 25.14 11.12 20.13
N LYS A 180 24.79 10.34 21.15
CA LYS A 180 24.87 8.87 21.11
C LYS A 180 23.79 8.31 20.19
N GLU A 181 22.56 8.82 20.31
CA GLU A 181 21.47 8.49 19.39
C GLU A 181 21.86 8.81 17.94
N THR A 182 22.36 10.02 17.68
CA THR A 182 22.82 10.43 16.35
C THR A 182 23.90 9.48 15.78
N SER A 183 24.87 9.07 16.61
CA SER A 183 25.92 8.12 16.22
C SER A 183 25.36 6.75 15.86
N LEU A 184 24.42 6.24 16.65
CA LEU A 184 23.76 4.96 16.41
C LEU A 184 22.96 4.98 15.10
N LEU A 185 22.19 6.05 14.88
CA LEU A 185 21.42 6.24 13.65
C LEU A 185 22.31 6.30 12.41
N LYS A 186 23.45 7.00 12.47
CA LYS A 186 24.41 7.03 11.34
C LYS A 186 24.99 5.66 11.03
N THR A 187 25.32 4.87 12.06
CA THR A 187 25.84 3.51 11.88
C THR A 187 24.82 2.62 11.16
N ILE A 188 23.54 2.73 11.54
CA ILE A 188 22.46 1.98 10.89
C ILE A 188 22.27 2.48 9.45
N ASP A 189 22.31 3.80 9.22
CA ASP A 189 22.20 4.38 7.89
C ASP A 189 23.28 3.88 6.93
N GLU A 190 24.54 3.82 7.39
CA GLU A 190 25.66 3.29 6.61
C GLU A 190 25.41 1.83 6.21
N LYS A 191 25.06 0.97 7.18
CA LYS A 191 24.76 -0.45 6.92
C LYS A 191 23.58 -0.63 5.97
N LEU A 192 22.51 0.13 6.16
CA LEU A 192 21.30 0.07 5.32
C LEU A 192 21.62 0.52 3.90
N THR A 193 22.39 1.60 3.74
CA THR A 193 22.79 2.14 2.44
C THR A 193 23.69 1.16 1.69
N GLU A 194 24.62 0.53 2.38
CA GLU A 194 25.48 -0.51 1.83
C GLU A 194 24.66 -1.70 1.33
N ALA A 195 23.79 -2.26 2.18
CA ALA A 195 22.94 -3.40 1.83
C ALA A 195 22.03 -3.08 0.64
N ALA A 196 21.39 -1.90 0.62
CA ALA A 196 20.56 -1.48 -0.50
C ALA A 196 21.38 -1.33 -1.79
N ARG A 197 22.62 -0.83 -1.71
CA ARG A 197 23.53 -0.72 -2.86
C ARG A 197 23.92 -2.09 -3.42
N GLU A 198 24.29 -3.03 -2.56
CA GLU A 198 24.64 -4.40 -2.95
C GLU A 198 23.47 -5.13 -3.62
N LEU A 199 22.24 -4.89 -3.13
CA LEU A 199 21.01 -5.46 -3.67
C LEU A 199 20.46 -4.71 -4.90
N GLY A 200 21.03 -3.55 -5.25
CA GLY A 200 20.55 -2.71 -6.35
C GLY A 200 19.18 -2.07 -6.09
N LEU A 201 18.82 -1.85 -4.82
CA LEU A 201 17.56 -1.24 -4.42
C LEU A 201 17.66 0.29 -4.45
N SER A 202 16.63 0.95 -5.00
CA SER A 202 16.53 2.41 -4.95
C SER A 202 16.22 2.86 -3.53
N LEU A 203 16.83 3.98 -3.11
CA LEU A 203 16.56 4.61 -1.81
C LEU A 203 15.79 5.94 -1.97
N GLU A 204 15.25 6.20 -3.17
CA GLU A 204 14.45 7.39 -3.44
C GLU A 204 13.06 7.29 -2.81
N GLN A 205 12.51 8.43 -2.38
CA GLN A 205 11.13 8.51 -1.91
C GLN A 205 10.10 8.21 -3.01
N ARG A 206 10.40 8.58 -4.26
CA ARG A 206 9.51 8.36 -5.41
C ARG A 206 10.30 7.91 -6.63
N THR A 207 10.30 6.60 -6.89
CA THR A 207 11.02 5.99 -8.00
C THR A 207 10.31 6.18 -9.34
N VAL A 208 11.00 5.83 -10.43
CA VAL A 208 10.41 5.87 -11.78
C VAL A 208 9.19 4.95 -11.89
N ARG A 209 9.22 3.76 -11.27
CA ARG A 209 8.09 2.82 -11.26
C ARG A 209 6.87 3.42 -10.57
N MET A 210 7.07 4.08 -9.43
CA MET A 210 5.98 4.77 -8.72
C MET A 210 5.36 5.87 -9.57
N LYS A 211 6.19 6.71 -10.23
CA LYS A 211 5.71 7.76 -11.15
C LYS A 211 4.99 7.19 -12.37
N GLN A 212 5.37 6.01 -12.86
CA GLN A 212 4.67 5.32 -13.93
C GLN A 212 3.31 4.79 -13.46
N ARG A 213 3.23 4.27 -12.23
CA ARG A 213 1.97 3.87 -11.60
C ARG A 213 1.06 5.07 -11.40
N ASP A 214 1.58 6.21 -10.95
CA ASP A 214 0.81 7.46 -10.76
C ASP A 214 0.09 7.91 -12.04
N LYS A 215 0.62 7.59 -13.24
CA LYS A 215 -0.05 7.87 -14.52
C LYS A 215 -1.26 6.97 -14.80
N LYS A 216 -1.39 5.85 -14.10
CA LYS A 216 -2.51 4.90 -14.20
C LYS A 216 -3.54 5.12 -13.09
N VAL A 217 -3.29 6.06 -12.18
CA VAL A 217 -4.20 6.37 -11.08
C VAL A 217 -5.39 7.13 -11.63
N VAL A 218 -6.59 6.59 -11.43
CA VAL A 218 -7.84 7.18 -11.93
C VAL A 218 -8.44 8.19 -10.96
N THR A 219 -8.23 8.00 -9.66
CA THR A 219 -8.60 8.93 -8.59
C THR A 219 -7.67 8.76 -7.39
N LYS A 220 -7.56 9.78 -6.53
CA LYS A 220 -6.71 9.71 -5.32
C LYS A 220 -7.40 9.06 -4.12
N THR A 221 -8.73 9.09 -4.10
CA THR A 221 -9.57 8.82 -2.92
C THR A 221 -9.15 9.64 -1.69
N PHE A 222 -9.85 9.46 -0.57
CA PHE A 222 -9.56 10.19 0.66
C PHE A 222 -8.21 9.86 1.29
N HIS A 223 -7.68 8.65 1.07
CA HIS A 223 -6.38 8.24 1.62
C HIS A 223 -5.20 8.74 0.78
N GLY A 224 -5.41 9.21 -0.45
CA GLY A 224 -4.39 9.85 -1.28
C GLY A 224 -3.38 8.90 -1.96
N ALA A 225 -3.33 7.62 -1.56
CA ALA A 225 -2.53 6.60 -2.26
C ALA A 225 -2.98 6.34 -3.71
N GLY A 226 -4.23 6.68 -4.06
CA GLY A 226 -4.78 6.54 -5.40
C GLY A 226 -5.22 5.14 -5.79
N LEU A 227 -6.20 5.09 -6.69
CA LEU A 227 -6.83 3.88 -7.20
C LEU A 227 -6.35 3.59 -8.61
N VAL A 228 -6.01 2.32 -8.88
CA VAL A 228 -5.74 1.81 -10.23
C VAL A 228 -6.77 0.74 -10.54
N VAL A 229 -7.50 0.90 -11.63
CA VAL A 229 -8.43 -0.10 -12.19
C VAL A 229 -8.15 -0.27 -13.68
N PRO A 230 -8.52 -1.41 -14.29
CA PRO A 230 -8.46 -1.55 -15.74
C PRO A 230 -9.36 -0.51 -16.40
N VAL A 231 -8.82 0.27 -17.34
CA VAL A 231 -9.57 1.19 -18.20
C VAL A 231 -9.25 0.82 -19.64
N ASP A 232 -10.27 0.56 -20.44
CA ASP A 232 -10.10 0.17 -21.83
C ASP A 232 -9.87 1.37 -22.76
N LYS A 233 -9.75 1.12 -24.07
CA LYS A 233 -9.50 2.17 -25.07
C LYS A 233 -10.68 3.14 -25.29
N ASN A 234 -11.85 2.83 -24.74
CA ASN A 234 -13.07 3.61 -24.83
C ASN A 234 -13.40 4.29 -23.49
N ASP A 235 -12.41 4.35 -22.58
CA ASP A 235 -12.53 4.88 -21.22
C ASP A 235 -13.50 4.10 -20.31
N VAL A 236 -13.81 2.84 -20.64
CA VAL A 236 -14.64 1.96 -19.79
C VAL A 236 -13.78 1.30 -18.71
N GLY A 237 -14.19 1.47 -17.46
CA GLY A 237 -13.60 0.91 -16.25
C GLY A 237 -13.73 1.83 -15.03
N TYR A 238 -13.88 3.15 -15.25
CA TYR A 238 -14.00 4.16 -14.20
C TYR A 238 -14.78 5.38 -14.69
N ARG A 239 -15.64 5.90 -13.82
CA ARG A 239 -16.25 7.23 -13.93
C ARG A 239 -16.22 7.93 -12.58
N GLU A 240 -16.14 9.25 -12.59
CA GLU A 240 -16.07 10.08 -11.38
C GLU A 240 -17.38 10.04 -10.58
N LEU A 241 -17.26 10.26 -9.27
CA LEU A 241 -18.42 10.56 -8.42
C LEU A 241 -19.08 11.88 -8.83
N PRO A 242 -20.41 12.03 -8.66
CA PRO A 242 -21.10 13.29 -8.93
C PRO A 242 -20.71 14.42 -7.95
N GLU A 243 -20.00 14.07 -6.87
CA GLU A 243 -19.57 14.98 -5.81
C GLU A 243 -18.05 15.05 -5.74
N THR A 244 -17.51 16.26 -5.58
CA THR A 244 -16.08 16.44 -5.26
C THR A 244 -15.74 15.90 -3.87
N ASP A 245 -14.47 15.53 -3.61
CA ASP A 245 -14.01 15.10 -2.29
C ASP A 245 -14.44 16.04 -1.15
N ALA A 246 -14.32 17.35 -1.38
CA ALA A 246 -14.67 18.36 -0.38
C ALA A 246 -16.19 18.41 -0.12
N SER A 247 -17.00 18.11 -1.13
CA SER A 247 -18.45 17.98 -0.99
C SER A 247 -18.83 16.68 -0.30
N LEU A 248 -18.24 15.55 -0.71
CA LEU A 248 -18.47 14.25 -0.08
C LEU A 248 -18.08 14.27 1.41
N ARG A 249 -16.95 14.87 1.78
CA ARG A 249 -16.58 15.06 3.20
C ARG A 249 -17.60 15.89 3.97
N ARG A 250 -18.23 16.89 3.35
CA ARG A 250 -19.31 17.68 3.97
C ARG A 250 -20.56 16.84 4.16
N ILE A 251 -20.97 16.07 3.15
CA ILE A 251 -22.09 15.12 3.24
C ILE A 251 -21.86 14.13 4.39
N CYS A 252 -20.69 13.49 4.43
CA CYS A 252 -20.35 12.57 5.50
C CYS A 252 -20.40 13.23 6.89
N ARG A 253 -19.91 14.47 7.01
CA ARG A 253 -19.97 15.23 8.26
C ARG A 253 -21.40 15.47 8.70
N THR A 254 -22.27 15.95 7.81
CA THR A 254 -23.68 16.19 8.10
C THR A 254 -24.38 14.91 8.60
N ILE A 255 -24.07 13.75 8.02
CA ILE A 255 -24.63 12.46 8.47
C ILE A 255 -24.15 12.11 9.88
N VAL A 256 -22.85 12.24 10.15
CA VAL A 256 -22.26 11.85 11.44
C VAL A 256 -22.70 12.78 12.57
N GLU A 257 -22.82 14.07 12.29
CA GLU A 257 -23.19 15.10 13.26
C GLU A 257 -24.71 15.31 13.39
N ALA A 258 -25.52 14.57 12.63
CA ALA A 258 -26.99 14.67 12.70
C ALA A 258 -27.49 14.41 14.14
N PRO A 259 -28.43 15.22 14.67
CA PRO A 259 -28.82 15.17 16.08
C PRO A 259 -29.77 14.01 16.41
N SER A 260 -30.41 13.40 15.40
CA SER A 260 -31.29 12.24 15.58
C SER A 260 -31.17 11.26 14.41
N ASP A 261 -31.66 10.03 14.60
CA ASP A 261 -31.69 9.01 13.54
C ASP A 261 -32.61 9.42 12.38
N ALA A 262 -33.68 10.18 12.65
CA ALA A 262 -34.58 10.70 11.62
C ALA A 262 -33.87 11.73 10.74
N ASP A 263 -33.15 12.67 11.35
CA ASP A 263 -32.35 13.67 10.61
C ASP A 263 -31.21 12.99 9.85
N ARG A 264 -30.58 11.97 10.45
CA ARG A 264 -29.53 11.19 9.80
C ARG A 264 -30.04 10.45 8.58
N LEU A 265 -31.23 9.84 8.66
CA LEU A 265 -31.85 9.14 7.54
C LEU A 265 -32.11 10.10 6.36
N GLN A 266 -32.55 11.34 6.65
CA GLN A 266 -32.70 12.37 5.62
C GLN A 266 -31.34 12.80 5.04
N ALA A 267 -30.33 13.01 5.90
CA ALA A 267 -28.97 13.36 5.48
C ALA A 267 -28.28 12.27 4.64
N PHE A 268 -28.75 11.01 4.70
CA PHE A 268 -28.24 9.91 3.88
C PHE A 268 -28.73 9.95 2.42
N ALA A 269 -29.72 10.77 2.07
CA ALA A 269 -30.28 10.80 0.72
C ALA A 269 -29.23 10.98 -0.40
N PRO A 270 -28.22 11.87 -0.30
CA PRO A 270 -27.18 11.98 -1.33
C PRO A 270 -26.32 10.72 -1.47
N ILE A 271 -26.05 10.00 -0.37
CA ILE A 271 -25.32 8.71 -0.42
C ILE A 271 -26.16 7.65 -1.15
N GLN A 272 -27.47 7.59 -0.89
CA GLN A 272 -28.37 6.64 -1.58
C GLN A 272 -28.46 6.93 -3.09
N GLU A 273 -28.48 8.20 -3.47
CA GLU A 273 -28.44 8.61 -4.87
C GLU A 273 -27.12 8.18 -5.54
N MET A 274 -25.97 8.47 -4.91
CA MET A 274 -24.67 8.01 -5.41
C MET A 274 -24.57 6.48 -5.51
N MET A 275 -25.13 5.74 -4.55
CA MET A 275 -25.19 4.28 -4.65
C MET A 275 -26.01 3.80 -5.86
N THR A 276 -27.07 4.53 -6.23
CA THR A 276 -27.87 4.23 -7.42
C THR A 276 -27.05 4.46 -8.68
N TYR A 277 -26.31 5.57 -8.76
CA TYR A 277 -25.37 5.81 -9.86
C TYR A 277 -24.26 4.76 -9.95
N VAL A 278 -23.77 4.29 -8.81
CA VAL A 278 -22.80 3.18 -8.78
C VAL A 278 -23.40 1.90 -9.36
N GLN A 279 -24.69 1.60 -9.16
CA GLN A 279 -25.30 0.43 -9.81
C GLN A 279 -25.32 0.58 -11.33
N PHE A 280 -25.71 1.74 -11.85
CA PHE A 280 -25.64 2.00 -13.30
C PHE A 280 -24.19 1.90 -13.83
N ALA A 281 -23.22 2.43 -13.08
CA ALA A 281 -21.81 2.31 -13.44
C ALA A 281 -21.36 0.85 -13.47
N ASN A 282 -21.77 0.03 -12.50
CA ASN A 282 -21.45 -1.40 -12.47
C ASN A 282 -22.07 -2.15 -13.67
N ASP A 283 -23.33 -1.88 -14.02
CA ASP A 283 -23.98 -2.48 -15.20
C ASP A 283 -23.24 -2.12 -16.50
N GLU A 284 -22.62 -0.94 -16.54
CA GLU A 284 -21.83 -0.40 -17.65
C GLU A 284 -20.32 -0.69 -17.52
N CYS A 285 -19.91 -1.57 -16.59
CA CYS A 285 -18.53 -2.00 -16.33
C CYS A 285 -17.56 -0.94 -15.76
N ASP A 286 -18.06 0.20 -15.27
CA ASP A 286 -17.29 1.24 -14.59
C ASP A 286 -17.15 0.97 -13.08
N TYR A 287 -16.61 -0.21 -12.75
CA TYR A 287 -16.50 -0.71 -11.38
C TYR A 287 -15.68 0.19 -10.45
N GLY A 288 -14.79 1.02 -11.01
CA GLY A 288 -13.95 1.93 -10.23
C GLY A 288 -14.74 2.98 -9.45
N MET A 289 -15.94 3.38 -9.91
CA MET A 289 -16.77 4.37 -9.21
C MET A 289 -17.26 3.85 -7.85
N GLY A 290 -17.75 2.60 -7.82
CA GLY A 290 -18.20 1.97 -6.59
C GLY A 290 -17.06 1.71 -5.60
N LEU A 291 -15.87 1.39 -6.13
CA LEU A 291 -14.67 1.22 -5.33
C LEU A 291 -14.22 2.53 -4.68
N GLU A 292 -14.20 3.64 -5.42
CA GLU A 292 -13.88 4.97 -4.90
C GLU A 292 -14.84 5.39 -3.77
N LEU A 293 -16.15 5.37 -4.02
CA LEU A 293 -17.15 5.76 -3.01
C LEU A 293 -17.01 4.90 -1.75
N GLY A 294 -16.84 3.59 -1.91
CA GLY A 294 -16.64 2.67 -0.80
C GLY A 294 -15.38 3.00 0.02
N LEU A 295 -14.26 3.28 -0.65
CA LEU A 295 -12.98 3.61 -0.01
C LEU A 295 -13.06 4.95 0.71
N ASP A 296 -13.71 5.96 0.12
CA ASP A 296 -13.89 7.27 0.75
C ASP A 296 -14.72 7.18 2.02
N LEU A 297 -15.83 6.43 2.00
CA LEU A 297 -16.64 6.15 3.18
C LEU A 297 -15.88 5.35 4.24
N PHE A 298 -15.10 4.35 3.82
CA PHE A 298 -14.20 3.60 4.71
C PHE A 298 -13.17 4.54 5.37
N CYS A 299 -12.55 5.43 4.60
CA CYS A 299 -11.57 6.41 5.04
C CYS A 299 -12.13 7.53 5.90
N TYR A 300 -13.43 7.85 5.75
CA TYR A 300 -14.10 8.77 6.67
C TYR A 300 -14.18 8.18 8.09
N GLY A 301 -14.27 6.85 8.20
CA GLY A 301 -14.02 6.14 9.45
C GLY A 301 -15.18 6.14 10.45
N SER A 302 -16.39 6.54 10.05
CA SER A 302 -17.55 6.47 10.94
C SER A 302 -18.30 5.13 10.80
N HIS A 303 -18.72 4.56 11.93
CA HIS A 303 -19.47 3.30 11.97
C HIS A 303 -20.80 3.37 11.22
N TYR A 304 -21.40 4.56 11.07
CA TYR A 304 -22.61 4.76 10.28
C TYR A 304 -22.45 4.36 8.80
N PHE A 305 -21.21 4.35 8.29
CA PHE A 305 -20.93 3.99 6.90
C PHE A 305 -20.54 2.52 6.71
N HIS A 306 -20.33 1.73 7.78
CA HIS A 306 -19.85 0.36 7.66
C HIS A 306 -20.77 -0.51 6.80
N LYS A 307 -22.10 -0.36 6.95
CA LYS A 307 -23.08 -1.10 6.15
C LYS A 307 -22.98 -0.76 4.66
N VAL A 308 -22.89 0.54 4.33
CA VAL A 308 -22.81 1.00 2.94
C VAL A 308 -21.47 0.63 2.31
N ALA A 309 -20.36 0.84 3.02
CA ALA A 309 -19.04 0.41 2.58
C ALA A 309 -18.99 -1.13 2.37
N GLY A 310 -19.64 -1.90 3.23
CA GLY A 310 -19.78 -3.35 3.11
C GLY A 310 -20.69 -3.82 1.95
N GLN A 311 -21.50 -2.94 1.37
CA GLN A 311 -22.26 -3.22 0.15
C GLN A 311 -21.44 -2.87 -1.11
N LEU A 312 -20.68 -1.77 -1.05
CA LEU A 312 -19.92 -1.25 -2.18
C LEU A 312 -18.60 -2.00 -2.41
N LEU A 313 -17.77 -2.10 -1.37
CA LEU A 313 -16.38 -2.56 -1.50
C LEU A 313 -16.29 -4.04 -1.89
N PRO A 314 -16.98 -4.99 -1.23
CA PRO A 314 -16.88 -6.40 -1.61
C PRO A 314 -17.35 -6.64 -3.04
N LEU A 315 -18.46 -5.99 -3.44
CA LEU A 315 -18.98 -6.09 -4.81
C LEU A 315 -17.98 -5.55 -5.83
N ALA A 316 -17.45 -4.34 -5.61
CA ALA A 316 -16.49 -3.73 -6.52
C ALA A 316 -15.21 -4.56 -6.67
N TYR A 317 -14.66 -5.06 -5.56
CA TYR A 317 -13.49 -5.96 -5.61
C TYR A 317 -13.80 -7.25 -6.36
N ASN A 318 -14.96 -7.87 -6.16
CA ASN A 318 -15.34 -9.10 -6.86
C ASN A 318 -15.54 -8.89 -8.37
N LEU A 319 -16.12 -7.74 -8.77
CA LEU A 319 -16.25 -7.36 -10.18
C LEU A 319 -14.88 -7.15 -10.82
N LEU A 320 -13.94 -6.52 -10.09
CA LEU A 320 -12.53 -6.33 -10.48
C LEU A 320 -11.67 -7.59 -10.35
N LYS A 321 -12.24 -8.74 -9.95
CA LYS A 321 -11.53 -10.01 -9.71
C LYS A 321 -10.46 -9.95 -8.61
N ARG A 322 -10.63 -9.06 -7.64
CA ARG A 322 -9.77 -8.89 -6.45
C ARG A 322 -10.39 -9.54 -5.22
N ASN A 323 -10.83 -10.79 -5.34
CA ASN A 323 -11.68 -11.45 -4.33
C ASN A 323 -11.07 -11.47 -2.92
N LEU A 324 -9.74 -11.60 -2.80
CA LEU A 324 -9.06 -11.54 -1.50
C LEU A 324 -9.26 -10.20 -0.78
N PHE A 325 -9.35 -9.09 -1.52
CA PHE A 325 -9.63 -7.77 -0.95
C PHE A 325 -11.09 -7.65 -0.51
N ALA A 326 -12.03 -8.30 -1.22
CA ALA A 326 -13.41 -8.42 -0.76
C ALA A 326 -13.49 -9.17 0.58
N GLU A 327 -12.87 -10.35 0.68
CA GLU A 327 -12.82 -11.13 1.94
C GLU A 327 -12.16 -10.32 3.08
N THR A 328 -11.09 -9.59 2.76
CA THR A 328 -10.36 -8.78 3.74
C THR A 328 -11.20 -7.64 4.27
N VAL A 329 -11.91 -6.90 3.39
CA VAL A 329 -12.71 -5.75 3.83
C VAL A 329 -13.96 -6.17 4.57
N GLU A 330 -14.59 -7.31 4.21
CA GLU A 330 -15.71 -7.87 4.96
C GLU A 330 -15.30 -8.21 6.39
N ALA A 331 -14.21 -8.96 6.54
CA ALA A 331 -13.67 -9.33 7.84
C ALA A 331 -13.22 -8.09 8.63
N HIS A 332 -12.60 -7.12 7.95
CA HIS A 332 -12.15 -5.89 8.60
C HIS A 332 -13.33 -5.06 9.10
N LEU A 333 -14.36 -4.81 8.28
CA LEU A 333 -15.55 -4.05 8.69
C LEU A 333 -16.34 -4.73 9.82
N ALA A 334 -16.36 -6.08 9.86
CA ALA A 334 -17.00 -6.84 10.94
C ALA A 334 -16.27 -6.74 12.28
N HIS A 335 -14.94 -6.56 12.24
CA HIS A 335 -14.08 -6.54 13.43
C HIS A 335 -13.21 -5.26 13.51
N ARG A 336 -13.70 -4.15 12.95
CA ARG A 336 -12.93 -2.92 12.80
C ARG A 336 -12.72 -2.26 14.15
N SER A 337 -11.55 -2.48 14.75
CA SER A 337 -11.19 -1.95 16.06
C SER A 337 -10.07 -0.91 15.95
N GLN A 338 -10.05 0.04 16.88
CA GLN A 338 -8.91 0.97 17.06
C GLN A 338 -7.85 0.39 18.01
N GLU A 339 -8.19 -0.69 18.69
CA GLU A 339 -7.41 -1.41 19.69
C GLU A 339 -7.24 -2.88 19.25
N ASP A 340 -6.27 -3.60 19.80
CA ASP A 340 -6.08 -5.05 19.56
C ASP A 340 -5.84 -5.48 18.10
N VAL A 341 -5.02 -4.72 17.38
CA VAL A 341 -4.60 -5.06 16.01
C VAL A 341 -3.65 -6.28 15.96
N ASP A 342 -2.96 -6.58 17.06
CA ASP A 342 -2.10 -7.76 17.16
C ASP A 342 -2.92 -9.02 17.44
N GLN A 343 -3.36 -9.69 16.37
CA GLN A 343 -4.11 -10.95 16.46
C GLN A 343 -3.31 -12.14 17.04
N LEU A 344 -1.99 -11.97 17.25
CA LEU A 344 -1.12 -12.95 17.89
C LEU A 344 -0.84 -12.64 19.36
N ALA A 345 -1.18 -11.44 19.86
CA ALA A 345 -1.11 -11.11 21.28
C ALA A 345 -2.09 -11.98 22.10
N ALA A 346 -1.72 -12.25 23.35
CA ALA A 346 -2.40 -13.16 24.27
C ALA A 346 -3.54 -12.49 25.05
#